data_AF-A0A380DQF2-F1
#
_entry.id   AF-A0A380DQF2-F1
#
_cell.length_a   1.000
_cell.length_b   1.000
_cell.length_c   1.000
_cell.angle_alpha   90.00
_cell.angle_beta   90.00
_cell.angle_gamma   90.00
#
_symmetry.space_group_name_H-M   'P 1'
#
loop_
_entity.id
_entity.type
_entity.pdbx_description
1 polymer ?
#
loop_
_entity_poly.entity_id
_entity_poly.type
_entity_poly.pdbx_seq_one_letter_code
_entity_poly.pdbx_strand_id
1 'polypeptide(L)' 'MDASTLFKKVKVKRVLGSLEQQIDDITTDSRTAREGSIFVASVGYTVDQS' A
#
# COMPACT_ATOMS: atom_id res chain seq x y z
N MET A 1 2.28 -11.06 -5.02
CA MET A 1 2.95 -11.30 -3.71
C MET A 1 1.91 -11.21 -2.60
N ASP A 2 1.98 -12.05 -1.57
CA ASP A 2 1.06 -11.96 -0.42
C ASP A 2 1.40 -10.76 0.48
N ALA A 3 0.42 -9.89 0.77
CA ALA A 3 0.58 -8.71 1.62
C ALA A 3 1.03 -9.03 3.04
N SER A 4 0.58 -10.13 3.61
CA SER A 4 1.00 -10.55 4.95
C SER A 4 2.51 -10.80 5.03
N THR A 5 3.09 -11.35 3.95
CA THR A 5 4.53 -11.63 3.86
C THR A 5 5.34 -10.33 3.78
N LEU A 6 4.90 -9.38 2.98
CA LEU A 6 5.56 -8.07 2.86
C LEU A 6 5.50 -7.30 4.18
N PHE A 7 4.33 -7.26 4.83
CA PHE A 7 4.11 -6.45 6.03
C PHE A 7 4.91 -6.97 7.22
N LYS A 8 5.09 -8.30 7.32
CA LYS A 8 5.99 -8.92 8.30
C LYS A 8 7.46 -8.52 8.05
N LYS A 9 7.91 -8.52 6.79
CA LYS A 9 9.30 -8.11 6.43
C LYS A 9 9.57 -6.65 6.78
N VAL A 10 8.61 -5.76 6.50
CA VAL A 10 8.72 -4.32 6.76
C VAL A 10 8.44 -3.95 8.23
N LYS A 11 7.98 -4.92 9.04
CA LYS A 11 7.64 -4.74 10.47
C LYS A 11 6.59 -3.65 10.68
N VAL A 12 5.51 -3.73 9.90
CA VAL A 12 4.36 -2.80 10.00
C VAL A 12 3.80 -2.84 11.43
N LYS A 13 3.66 -1.66 12.05
CA LYS A 13 3.26 -1.53 13.47
C LYS A 13 1.75 -1.70 13.68
N ARG A 14 0.93 -1.35 12.69
CA ARG A 14 -0.52 -1.39 12.77
C ARG A 14 -1.11 -1.56 11.39
N VAL A 15 -2.17 -2.36 11.31
CA VAL A 15 -2.97 -2.55 10.10
C VAL A 15 -4.41 -2.21 10.44
N LEU A 16 -5.08 -1.52 9.52
CA LEU A 16 -6.52 -1.28 9.56
C LEU A 16 -7.12 -2.01 8.36
N GLY A 17 -8.09 -2.92 8.60
CA GLY A 17 -8.67 -3.76 7.55
C GLY A 17 -8.01 -5.15 7.41
N SER A 18 -8.22 -5.79 6.26
CA SER A 18 -7.74 -7.16 5.97
C SER A 18 -6.46 -7.18 5.13
N LEU A 19 -5.59 -8.15 5.42
CA LEU A 19 -4.31 -8.41 4.74
C LEU A 19 -4.38 -9.55 3.71
N GLU A 20 -5.55 -10.15 3.50
CA GLU A 20 -5.74 -11.25 2.54
C GLU A 20 -5.87 -10.70 1.12
N GLN A 21 -4.80 -10.10 0.61
CA GLN A 21 -4.77 -9.48 -0.72
C GLN A 21 -3.51 -9.88 -1.48
N GLN A 22 -3.71 -10.19 -2.76
CA GLN A 22 -2.62 -10.34 -3.71
C GLN A 22 -2.13 -8.96 -4.13
N ILE A 23 -0.82 -8.74 -4.00
CA ILE A 23 -0.14 -7.51 -4.43
C ILE A 23 0.53 -7.76 -5.77
N ASP A 24 0.24 -6.90 -6.74
CA ASP A 24 0.85 -6.97 -8.06
C ASP A 24 1.96 -5.91 -8.22
N ASP A 25 1.83 -4.75 -7.58
CA ASP A 25 2.84 -3.69 -7.58
C ASP A 25 2.82 -2.78 -6.32
N ILE A 26 3.81 -1.89 -6.23
CA ILE A 26 3.96 -0.88 -5.17
C ILE A 26 4.27 0.46 -5.83
N THR A 27 3.55 1.52 -5.47
CA THR A 27 3.71 2.86 -6.05
C THR A 27 3.66 3.96 -4.98
N THR A 28 4.35 5.06 -5.23
CA THR A 28 4.25 6.32 -4.47
C THR A 28 3.49 7.42 -5.22
N ASP A 29 3.09 7.17 -6.47
CA ASP A 29 2.21 8.04 -7.24
C ASP A 29 0.77 7.52 -7.16
N SER A 30 -0.12 8.27 -6.49
CA SER A 30 -1.50 7.85 -6.30
C SER A 30 -2.28 7.79 -7.61
N ARG A 31 -1.85 8.49 -8.66
CA ARG A 31 -2.52 8.52 -9.98
C ARG A 31 -2.30 7.24 -10.78
N THR A 32 -1.28 6.48 -10.43
CA THR A 32 -0.95 5.22 -11.11
C THR A 32 -1.37 3.99 -10.32
N ALA A 33 -1.86 4.15 -9.09
CA ALA A 33 -2.33 3.05 -8.25
C ALA A 33 -3.58 2.40 -8.84
N ARG A 34 -3.64 1.07 -8.81
CA ARG A 34 -4.72 0.24 -9.36
C ARG A 34 -5.15 -0.80 -8.33
N GLU A 35 -6.18 -1.57 -8.66
CA GLU A 35 -6.53 -2.76 -7.87
C GLU A 35 -5.30 -3.69 -7.79
N GLY A 36 -5.01 -4.19 -6.58
CA GLY A 36 -3.80 -4.98 -6.31
C GLY A 36 -2.53 -4.16 -6.04
N SER A 37 -2.57 -2.82 -6.16
CA SER A 37 -1.43 -1.96 -5.82
C SER A 37 -1.33 -1.67 -4.32
N ILE A 38 -0.11 -1.62 -3.80
CA ILE A 38 0.17 -0.89 -2.55
C ILE A 38 0.56 0.55 -2.89
N PHE A 39 -0.26 1.48 -2.44
CA PHE A 39 0.11 2.88 -2.41
C PHE A 39 0.88 3.22 -1.12
N VAL A 40 2.05 3.84 -1.27
CA VAL A 40 2.90 4.27 -0.14
C VAL A 40 2.98 5.79 -0.11
N ALA A 41 2.43 6.39 0.93
CA ALA A 41 2.51 7.82 1.20
C ALA A 41 3.51 8.13 2.32
N SER A 42 4.26 9.22 2.16
CA SER A 42 5.01 9.84 3.25
C SER A 42 4.10 10.71 4.12
N VAL A 43 4.56 11.03 5.33
CA VAL A 43 3.89 12.01 6.18
C VAL A 43 3.84 13.35 5.45
N GLY A 44 2.64 13.92 5.34
CA GLY A 44 2.42 15.18 4.62
C GLY A 44 2.06 15.01 3.13
N TYR A 45 1.96 13.78 2.62
CA TYR A 45 1.41 13.55 1.29
C TYR A 45 -0.07 13.96 1.25
N THR A 46 -0.40 14.87 0.33
CA THR A 46 -1.78 15.25 0.01
C THR A 46 -2.17 14.60 -1.31
N VAL A 47 -3.28 13.86 -1.31
CA VAL A 47 -3.86 13.37 -2.56
C VAL A 47 -4.44 14.57 -3.29
N ASP A 48 -3.93 14.86 -4.47
CA ASP A 48 -4.51 15.88 -5.35
C ASP A 48 -5.90 15.38 -5.76
N GLN A 49 -6.95 16.07 -5.30
CA GLN A 49 -8.33 15.76 -5.63
C GLN A 49 -8.68 16.55 -6.88
N SER A 50 -8.46 15.94 -8.05
CA SER A 50 -9.00 16.45 -9.33
C SER A 50 -10.48 16.19 -9.44
#